data_AF-A0A6L8MTZ8-F1
#
_entry.id   AF-A0A6L8MTZ8-F1
#
_cell.length_a   1.000
_cell.length_b   1.000
_cell.length_c   1.000
_cell.angle_alpha   90.00
_cell.angle_beta   90.00
_cell.angle_gamma   90.00
#
_symmetry.space_group_name_H-M   'P 1'
#
loop_
_entity.id
_entity.type
_entity.pdbx_description
1 polymer ?
#
loop_
_entity_poly.entity_id
_entity_poly.type
_entity_poly.pdbx_seq_one_letter_code
_entity_poly.pdbx_strand_id
1 'polypeptide(L)'
;QVLERHVDFAALADAVDTAAPRPGRERGGRPPFPTEVMVRILLIQQLFNLSDEQMEFQLLDRLSFQRFAGLRDSSQIPDRTTIWT
;
A
#
# COMPACT_ATOMS: atom_id res chain seq x y z
N GLN A 1 -6.67 -14.29 -1.65
CA GLN A 1 -7.91 -13.63 -1.14
C GLN A 1 -8.96 -13.61 -2.24
N VAL A 2 -10.24 -13.33 -1.96
CA VAL A 2 -11.29 -13.32 -3.01
C VAL A 2 -11.02 -12.25 -4.06
N LEU A 3 -10.60 -11.05 -3.65
CA LEU A 3 -10.37 -9.93 -4.55
C LEU A 3 -9.24 -10.18 -5.56
N GLU A 4 -8.20 -10.91 -5.18
CA GLU A 4 -7.09 -11.30 -6.07
C GLU A 4 -7.52 -12.23 -7.22
N ARG A 5 -8.70 -12.84 -7.14
CA ARG A 5 -9.26 -13.61 -8.26
C ARG A 5 -9.87 -12.73 -9.35
N HIS A 6 -10.15 -11.48 -9.02
CA HIS A 6 -10.88 -10.54 -9.88
C HIS A 6 -10.05 -9.31 -10.25
N VAL A 7 -8.99 -9.04 -9.48
CA VAL A 7 -8.12 -7.88 -9.67
C VAL A 7 -6.69 -8.36 -9.81
N ASP A 8 -6.09 -8.07 -10.96
CA ASP A 8 -4.65 -8.19 -11.16
C ASP A 8 -3.97 -6.95 -10.56
N PHE A 9 -3.48 -7.10 -9.33
CA PHE A 9 -2.84 -6.02 -8.60
C PHE A 9 -1.48 -5.64 -9.18
N ALA A 10 -0.77 -6.57 -9.82
CA ALA A 10 0.50 -6.29 -10.45
C ALA A 10 0.28 -5.41 -11.69
N ALA A 11 -0.64 -5.81 -12.57
CA ALA A 11 -1.00 -5.00 -13.74
C ALA A 11 -1.57 -3.63 -13.34
N LEU A 12 -2.35 -3.55 -12.26
CA LEU A 12 -2.84 -2.29 -11.73
C LEU A 12 -1.70 -1.42 -11.21
N ALA A 13 -0.74 -2.00 -10.50
CA ALA A 13 0.44 -1.28 -10.01
C ALA A 13 1.26 -0.72 -11.16
N ASP A 14 1.51 -1.49 -12.22
CA ASP A 14 2.23 -1.04 -13.42
C ASP A 14 1.51 0.11 -14.13
N ALA A 15 0.18 0.01 -14.25
CA ALA A 15 -0.64 1.08 -14.81
C ALA A 15 -0.56 2.36 -13.97
N VAL A 16 -0.55 2.23 -12.63
CA VAL A 16 -0.41 3.36 -11.72
C VAL A 16 0.98 3.97 -11.78
N ASP A 17 2.04 3.17 -11.85
CA ASP A 17 3.41 3.69 -12.01
C ASP A 17 3.57 4.47 -13.33
N THR A 18 2.83 4.06 -14.36
CA THR A 18 2.78 4.78 -15.64
C THR A 18 1.98 6.09 -15.55
N ALA A 19 0.84 6.07 -14.88
CA ALA A 19 -0.08 7.22 -14.81
C ALA A 19 0.30 8.25 -13.75
N ALA A 20 0.92 7.81 -12.65
CA ALA A 20 1.26 8.60 -11.48
C ALA A 20 2.65 8.17 -10.95
N PRO A 21 3.73 8.51 -11.66
CA PRO A 21 5.07 8.07 -11.30
C PRO A 21 5.47 8.61 -9.93
N ARG A 22 5.95 7.71 -9.06
CA ARG A 22 6.39 8.05 -7.71
C ARG A 22 7.90 8.37 -7.71
N PRO A 23 8.38 9.22 -6.78
CA PRO A 23 9.80 9.57 -6.71
C PRO A 23 10.69 8.33 -6.64
N GLY A 24 11.65 8.26 -7.55
CA GLY A 24 12.60 7.14 -7.64
C GLY A 24 13.61 7.12 -6.49
N ARG A 25 14.44 6.07 -6.48
CA ARG A 25 15.49 5.81 -5.47
C ARG A 25 16.67 6.81 -5.50
N GLU A 26 16.58 7.84 -6.32
CA GLU A 26 17.69 8.71 -6.73
C GLU A 26 18.19 9.65 -5.62
N ARG A 27 17.35 9.91 -4.60
CA ARG A 27 17.69 10.84 -3.51
C ARG A 27 18.41 10.21 -2.31
N GLY A 28 18.66 8.90 -2.34
CA GLY A 28 19.14 8.17 -1.16
C GLY A 28 18.10 8.11 -0.04
N GLY A 29 18.28 7.20 0.93
CA GLY A 29 17.34 6.96 2.02
C GLY A 29 16.67 5.59 1.95
N ARG A 30 15.63 5.38 2.76
CA ARG A 30 14.89 4.11 2.82
C ARG A 30 14.19 3.86 1.47
N PRO A 31 14.31 2.66 0.87
CA PRO A 31 13.59 2.35 -0.36
C PRO A 31 12.08 2.54 -0.18
N PRO A 32 11.36 3.14 -1.15
CA PRO A 32 9.92 3.26 -1.09
C PRO A 32 9.25 1.88 -1.15
N PHE A 33 8.06 1.78 -0.56
CA PHE A 33 7.25 0.56 -0.67
C PHE A 33 6.84 0.29 -2.12
N PRO A 34 6.69 -1.00 -2.50
CA PRO A 34 6.19 -1.37 -3.82
C PRO A 34 4.84 -0.72 -4.12
N THR A 35 4.62 -0.35 -5.37
CA THR A 35 3.39 0.35 -5.81
C THR A 35 2.16 -0.50 -5.52
N GLU A 36 2.27 -1.81 -5.73
CA GLU A 36 1.21 -2.77 -5.43
C GLU A 36 0.76 -2.72 -3.96
N VAL A 37 1.70 -2.66 -3.02
CA VAL A 37 1.41 -2.57 -1.58
C VAL A 37 0.63 -1.30 -1.28
N MET A 38 1.09 -0.19 -1.85
CA MET A 38 0.49 1.12 -1.67
C MET A 38 -0.93 1.21 -2.28
N VAL A 39 -1.15 0.64 -3.47
CA VAL A 39 -2.47 0.54 -4.10
C VAL A 39 -3.43 -0.30 -3.26
N ARG A 40 -2.96 -1.42 -2.71
CA ARG A 40 -3.76 -2.26 -1.81
C ARG A 40 -4.15 -1.49 -0.53
N ILE A 41 -3.25 -0.68 0.03
CA ILE A 41 -3.54 0.17 1.20
C ILE A 41 -4.60 1.23 0.86
N LEU A 42 -4.46 1.92 -0.28
CA LEU A 42 -5.45 2.90 -0.73
C LEU A 42 -6.84 2.27 -0.91
N LEU A 43 -6.93 1.04 -1.42
CA LEU A 43 -8.20 0.33 -1.51
C LEU A 43 -8.82 0.06 -0.13
N ILE A 44 -8.03 -0.30 0.87
CA ILE A 44 -8.54 -0.44 2.24
C ILE A 44 -9.06 0.93 2.73
N GLN A 45 -8.31 2.01 2.51
CA GLN A 45 -8.76 3.35 2.90
C GLN A 45 -10.09 3.73 2.25
N GLN A 46 -10.25 3.48 0.95
CA GLN A 46 -11.48 3.80 0.24
C GLN A 46 -12.66 2.92 0.66
N LEU A 47 -12.45 1.62 0.86
CA LEU A 47 -13.51 0.69 1.25
C LEU A 47 -14.03 0.93 2.67
N PHE A 48 -13.16 1.40 3.58
CA PHE A 48 -13.50 1.63 4.98
C PHE A 48 -13.56 3.12 5.37
N ASN A 49 -13.39 4.02 4.40
CA ASN A 49 -13.38 5.48 4.56
C ASN A 49 -12.42 5.96 5.68
N LEU A 50 -11.16 5.51 5.61
CA LEU A 50 -10.12 5.79 6.60
C LEU A 50 -9.23 6.96 6.17
N SER A 51 -8.87 7.82 7.13
CA SER A 51 -7.76 8.78 6.96
C SER A 51 -6.40 8.07 6.96
N ASP A 52 -5.31 8.77 6.62
CA ASP A 52 -3.95 8.21 6.68
C ASP A 52 -3.55 7.82 8.11
N GLU A 53 -3.90 8.65 9.10
CA GLU A 53 -3.69 8.35 10.53
C GLU A 53 -4.45 7.10 10.97
N GLN A 54 -5.72 6.98 10.56
CA GLN A 54 -6.51 5.79 10.86
C GLN A 54 -5.94 4.57 10.15
N MET A 55 -5.49 4.71 8.90
CA MET A 55 -4.92 3.61 8.13
C MET A 55 -3.65 3.08 8.77
N GLU A 56 -2.73 3.95 9.20
CA GLU A 56 -1.53 3.58 9.95
C GLU A 56 -1.90 2.78 11.21
N PHE A 57 -2.83 3.29 12.02
CA PHE A 57 -3.29 2.61 13.23
C PHE A 57 -3.89 1.22 12.92
N GLN A 58 -4.74 1.12 11.90
CA GLN A 58 -5.35 -0.15 11.51
C GLN A 58 -4.34 -1.13 10.91
N LEU A 59 -3.31 -0.67 10.19
CA LEU A 59 -2.24 -1.56 9.69
C LEU A 59 -1.40 -2.14 10.82
N LEU A 60 -1.19 -1.39 11.91
CA LEU A 60 -0.44 -1.88 13.06
C LEU A 60 -1.22 -2.95 13.85
N ASP A 61 -2.55 -2.81 13.96
CA ASP A 61 -3.39 -3.68 14.78
C ASP A 61 -3.98 -4.88 14.01
N ARG A 62 -4.35 -4.70 12.73
CA ARG A 62 -5.14 -5.70 11.99
C ARG A 62 -4.29 -6.56 11.07
N LEU A 63 -4.01 -7.79 11.53
CA LEU A 63 -3.34 -8.83 10.72
C LEU A 63 -4.03 -9.13 9.39
N SER A 64 -5.36 -8.97 9.29
CA SER A 64 -6.09 -9.14 8.03
C SER A 64 -5.74 -8.08 6.99
N PHE A 65 -5.53 -6.83 7.42
CA PHE A 65 -5.10 -5.73 6.55
C PHE A 65 -3.65 -5.90 6.13
N GLN A 66 -2.77 -6.26 7.07
CA GLN A 66 -1.38 -6.60 6.75
C GLN A 66 -1.30 -7.73 5.73
N ARG A 67 -2.09 -8.80 5.93
CA ARG A 67 -2.15 -9.92 4.97
C ARG A 67 -2.66 -9.48 3.60
N PHE A 68 -3.66 -8.60 3.55
CA PHE A 68 -4.19 -8.08 2.28
C PHE A 68 -3.18 -7.21 1.53
N ALA A 69 -2.48 -6.34 2.25
CA ALA A 69 -1.46 -5.46 1.70
C ALA A 69 -0.13 -6.16 1.39
N GLY A 70 0.01 -7.46 1.68
CA GLY A 70 1.27 -8.20 1.50
C GLY A 70 2.35 -7.88 2.55
N LEU A 71 1.96 -7.31 3.69
CA LEU A 71 2.86 -6.86 4.76
C LEU A 71 3.03 -7.87 5.91
N ARG A 72 2.43 -9.06 5.82
CA ARG A 72 2.42 -10.04 6.93
C ARG A 72 3.81 -10.45 7.41
N ASP A 73 4.75 -10.58 6.48
CA ASP A 73 6.15 -10.95 6.76
C ASP A 73 7.08 -9.73 6.67
N SER A 74 6.51 -8.52 6.53
CA SER A 74 7.27 -7.28 6.50
C SER A 74 7.64 -6.86 7.92
N SER A 75 8.89 -6.47 8.13
CA SER A 75 9.33 -5.83 9.38
C SER A 75 8.93 -4.36 9.47
N GLN A 76 8.29 -3.82 8.42
CA GLN A 76 7.98 -2.40 8.30
C GLN A 76 6.54 -2.20 7.81
N ILE A 77 5.87 -1.23 8.42
CA ILE A 77 4.53 -0.78 8.06
C ILE A 77 4.64 0.69 7.59
N PRO A 78 3.96 1.07 6.50
CA PRO A 78 3.87 2.46 6.07
C PRO A 78 3.18 3.31 7.15
N ASP A 79 3.82 4.41 7.53
CA ASP A 79 3.20 5.43 8.39
C ASP A 79 2.31 6.37 7.56
N ARG A 80 1.52 7.22 8.24
CA ARG A 80 0.62 8.18 7.60
C ARG A 80 1.31 9.12 6.60
N THR A 81 2.60 9.40 6.79
CA THR A 81 3.35 10.29 5.90
C THR A 81 3.94 9.57 4.68
N THR A 82 3.89 8.24 4.69
CA THR A 82 4.36 7.34 3.63
C THR A 82 3.21 6.87 2.72
N ILE A 83 1.95 7.04 3.14
CA ILE A 83 0.78 6.68 2.34
C ILE A 83 0.63 7.68 1.19
N TRP A 84 1.08 7.25 0.00
CA TRP A 84 0.88 7.89 -1.30
C TRP A 84 1.22 9.39 -1.40
N THR A 85 2.42 9.75 -0.94
CA THR A 85 3.05 11.08 -1.02
C THR A 85 4.20 11.18 -2.03
#